data_AF-A0A3A0CNK4-F1
#
_entry.id   AF-A0A3A0CNK4-F1
#
_cell.length_a   1.000
_cell.length_b   1.000
_cell.length_c   1.000
_cell.angle_alpha   90.00
_cell.angle_beta   90.00
_cell.angle_gamma   90.00
#
_symmetry.space_group_name_H-M   'P 1'
#
loop_
_entity.id
_entity.type
_entity.pdbx_description
1 polymer ?
#
loop_
_entity_poly.entity_id
_entity_poly.type
_entity_poly.pdbx_seq_one_letter_code
_entity_poly.pdbx_strand_id
1 'polypeptide(L)'
;MELTLENGKTYENPDPGIIERSLRTLDGESNSYAILSVRYEIYMQACGGPADGFVLEYREGSEERHYQTTRDDVPLDEIIKAFSLYARGDDGWRSQFDWKPLDVTRLARRPGAVWILLPILGILAAWVISKLISR
;
A
#
# COMPACT_ATOMS: atom_id res chain seq x y z
N MET A 1 13.98 2.71 -3.79
CA MET A 1 12.67 2.08 -3.53
C MET A 1 12.68 1.57 -2.10
N GLU A 2 11.56 1.60 -1.40
CA GLU A 2 11.46 1.21 0.01
C GLU A 2 10.14 0.47 0.26
N LEU A 3 10.18 -0.66 0.99
CA LEU A 3 9.00 -1.35 1.49
C LEU A 3 8.84 -1.08 2.98
N THR A 4 7.65 -0.63 3.39
CA THR A 4 7.30 -0.33 4.78
C THR A 4 6.05 -1.12 5.18
N LEU A 5 6.07 -1.75 6.35
CA LEU A 5 4.95 -2.48 6.94
C LEU A 5 4.32 -1.68 8.09
N GLU A 6 3.08 -2.00 8.46
CA GLU A 6 2.38 -1.37 9.59
C GLU A 6 3.16 -1.46 10.90
N ASN A 7 3.80 -2.60 11.15
CA ASN A 7 4.61 -2.83 12.35
C ASN A 7 5.92 -2.01 12.41
N GLY A 8 6.13 -1.07 11.48
CA GLY A 8 7.28 -0.17 11.42
C GLY A 8 8.52 -0.78 10.76
N LYS A 9 8.46 -2.03 10.29
CA LYS A 9 9.57 -2.66 9.58
C LYS A 9 9.74 -2.04 8.19
N THR A 10 10.96 -1.68 7.86
CA THR A 10 11.32 -1.09 6.56
C THR A 10 12.43 -1.88 5.86
N TYR A 11 12.43 -1.84 4.54
CA TYR A 11 13.43 -2.46 3.69
C TYR A 11 13.78 -1.56 2.50
N GLU A 12 15.03 -1.15 2.40
CA GLU A 12 15.53 -0.44 1.22
C GLU A 12 15.80 -1.40 0.06
N ASN A 13 15.32 -1.05 -1.12
CA ASN A 13 15.46 -1.80 -2.39
C ASN A 13 15.22 -3.31 -2.21
N PRO A 14 14.03 -3.72 -1.73
CA PRO A 14 13.77 -5.10 -1.37
C PRO A 14 13.78 -6.01 -2.60
N ASP A 15 14.40 -7.19 -2.48
CA ASP A 15 14.30 -8.24 -3.48
C ASP A 15 12.90 -8.90 -3.46
N PRO A 16 12.52 -9.64 -4.53
CA PRO A 16 11.21 -10.31 -4.59
C PRO A 16 10.91 -11.25 -3.41
N GLY A 17 11.92 -11.92 -2.86
CA GLY A 17 11.75 -12.81 -1.71
C GLY A 17 11.48 -12.05 -0.41
N ILE A 18 12.08 -10.87 -0.22
CA ILE A 18 11.78 -9.98 0.90
C ILE A 18 10.35 -9.43 0.77
N ILE A 19 9.92 -9.04 -0.43
CA ILE A 19 8.55 -8.60 -0.69
C ILE A 19 7.56 -9.70 -0.33
N GLU A 20 7.75 -10.91 -0.87
CA GLU A 20 6.86 -12.04 -0.61
C GLU A 20 6.76 -12.35 0.88
N ARG A 21 7.89 -12.55 1.56
CA ARG A 21 7.90 -12.91 2.98
C ARG A 21 7.25 -11.83 3.84
N SER A 22 7.47 -10.56 3.51
CA SER A 22 6.88 -9.42 4.23
C SER A 22 5.37 -9.33 4.03
N LEU A 23 4.87 -9.53 2.81
CA LEU A 23 3.43 -9.53 2.54
C LEU A 23 2.72 -10.71 3.22
N ARG A 24 3.39 -11.86 3.33
CA ARG A 24 2.86 -13.01 4.07
C ARG A 24 2.74 -12.80 5.58
N THR A 25 3.33 -11.75 6.14
CA THR A 25 3.11 -11.39 7.55
C THR A 25 1.90 -10.48 7.75
N LEU A 26 1.18 -10.09 6.69
CA LEU A 26 -0.03 -9.29 6.82
C LEU A 26 -1.17 -10.18 7.34
N ASP A 27 -1.65 -9.89 8.54
CA ASP A 27 -2.70 -10.65 9.23
C ASP A 27 -4.05 -9.92 9.22
N GLY A 28 -4.06 -8.62 8.91
CA GLY A 28 -5.25 -7.76 8.97
C GLY A 28 -5.62 -7.28 10.37
N GLU A 29 -4.82 -7.62 11.39
CA GLU A 29 -5.03 -7.24 12.78
C GLU A 29 -3.87 -6.37 13.30
N SER A 30 -2.71 -6.99 13.53
CA SER A 30 -1.52 -6.34 14.08
C SER A 30 -0.55 -5.86 13.02
N ASN A 31 -0.76 -6.32 11.78
CA ASN A 31 -0.02 -5.94 10.60
C ASN A 31 -0.94 -6.04 9.38
N SER A 32 -1.57 -4.94 9.02
CA SER A 32 -2.69 -4.87 8.07
C SER A 32 -2.35 -4.16 6.78
N TYR A 33 -1.22 -3.46 6.68
CA TYR A 33 -0.81 -2.80 5.44
C TYR A 33 0.68 -2.89 5.12
N ALA A 34 0.98 -2.76 3.84
CA ALA A 34 2.33 -2.66 3.29
C ALA A 34 2.37 -1.61 2.18
N ILE A 35 3.44 -0.81 2.14
CA ILE A 35 3.66 0.26 1.16
C ILE A 35 5.00 0.03 0.46
N LEU A 36 5.00 -0.10 -0.86
CA LEU A 36 6.19 -0.14 -1.70
C LEU A 36 6.34 1.20 -2.43
N SER A 37 7.23 2.05 -1.94
CA SER A 37 7.46 3.41 -2.42
C SER A 37 8.66 3.49 -3.36
N VAL A 38 8.48 4.09 -4.53
CA VAL A 38 9.61 4.47 -5.42
C VAL A 38 10.19 5.79 -4.97
N ARG A 39 9.32 6.77 -4.69
CA ARG A 39 9.62 8.11 -4.17
C ARG A 39 8.34 8.74 -3.62
N TYR A 40 8.46 9.95 -3.08
CA TYR A 40 7.31 10.73 -2.58
C TYR A 40 6.15 10.73 -3.60
N GLU A 41 4.96 10.38 -3.11
CA GLU A 41 3.70 10.26 -3.88
C GLU A 41 3.68 9.23 -5.00
N ILE A 42 4.71 8.39 -5.15
CA ILE A 42 4.73 7.31 -6.15
C ILE A 42 4.97 5.99 -5.43
N TYR A 43 3.89 5.26 -5.22
CA TYR A 43 3.89 4.01 -4.46
C TYR A 43 2.78 3.06 -4.91
N MET A 44 2.94 1.80 -4.52
CA MET A 44 1.89 0.78 -4.46
C MET A 44 1.67 0.40 -2.99
N GLN A 45 0.43 0.14 -2.59
CA GLN A 45 0.09 -0.21 -1.23
C GLN A 45 -1.00 -1.28 -1.19
N ALA A 46 -0.88 -2.23 -0.27
CA ALA A 46 -1.97 -3.14 0.07
C ALA A 46 -2.43 -2.88 1.50
N CYS A 47 -3.73 -3.03 1.74
CA CYS A 47 -4.34 -3.03 3.07
C CYS A 47 -5.34 -4.19 3.16
N GLY A 48 -5.36 -4.91 4.27
CA GLY A 48 -6.25 -6.04 4.52
C GLY A 48 -5.53 -7.22 5.18
N GLY A 49 -6.15 -8.39 5.08
CA GLY A 49 -5.65 -9.61 5.68
C GLY A 49 -6.20 -10.86 4.99
N PRO A 50 -5.62 -12.05 5.23
CA PRO A 50 -6.04 -13.29 4.58
C PRO A 50 -7.48 -13.71 4.91
N ALA A 51 -8.07 -13.22 6.01
CA ALA A 51 -9.45 -13.53 6.39
C ALA A 51 -10.49 -12.82 5.51
N ASP A 52 -10.27 -11.54 5.21
CA ASP A 52 -11.23 -10.68 4.49
C ASP A 52 -10.81 -10.36 3.05
N GLY A 53 -9.54 -10.63 2.71
CA GLY A 53 -8.90 -10.21 1.48
C GLY A 53 -8.24 -8.84 1.59
N PHE A 54 -7.72 -8.36 0.46
CA PHE A 54 -6.95 -7.13 0.39
C PHE A 54 -7.57 -6.12 -0.58
N VAL A 55 -7.35 -4.84 -0.30
CA VAL A 55 -7.46 -3.75 -1.25
C VAL A 55 -6.05 -3.39 -1.71
N LEU A 56 -5.86 -3.25 -3.03
CA LEU A 56 -4.61 -2.76 -3.61
C LEU A 56 -4.82 -1.33 -4.10
N GLU A 57 -3.86 -0.46 -3.81
CA GLU A 57 -3.83 0.94 -4.21
C GLU A 57 -2.51 1.27 -4.90
N TYR A 58 -2.53 2.28 -5.77
CA TYR A 58 -1.32 2.92 -6.25
C TYR A 58 -1.54 4.42 -6.43
N ARG A 59 -0.44 5.18 -6.31
CA ARG A 59 -0.41 6.62 -6.55
C ARG A 59 0.70 6.98 -7.53
N GLU A 60 0.40 7.90 -8.44
CA GLU A 60 1.32 8.36 -9.49
C GLU A 60 1.65 9.85 -9.37
N GLY A 61 2.09 10.28 -8.19
CA GLY A 61 2.66 11.62 -7.99
C GLY A 61 1.65 12.75 -7.80
N SER A 62 0.37 12.44 -7.61
CA SER A 62 -0.64 13.39 -7.12
C SER A 62 -1.84 12.66 -6.53
N GLU A 63 -2.71 13.37 -5.82
CA GLU A 63 -3.92 12.80 -5.19
C GLU A 63 -4.97 12.39 -6.22
N GLU A 64 -5.10 13.15 -7.31
CA GLU A 64 -6.03 12.86 -8.41
C GLU A 64 -5.60 11.62 -9.23
N ARG A 65 -4.33 11.23 -9.08
CA ARG A 65 -3.74 10.02 -9.68
C ARG A 65 -3.49 8.96 -8.62
N HIS A 66 -4.43 8.84 -7.68
CA HIS A 66 -4.51 7.76 -6.70
C HIS A 66 -5.68 6.86 -7.07
N TYR A 67 -5.41 5.57 -7.19
CA TYR A 67 -6.38 4.57 -7.61
C TYR A 67 -6.38 3.42 -6.62
N GLN A 68 -7.52 2.75 -6.53
CA GLN A 68 -7.68 1.51 -5.79
C GLN A 68 -8.35 0.44 -6.65
N THR A 69 -8.18 -0.82 -6.27
CA THR A 69 -8.95 -1.91 -6.86
C THR A 69 -10.44 -1.68 -6.64
N THR A 70 -11.23 -2.11 -7.63
CA THR A 70 -12.68 -2.00 -7.57
C THR A 70 -13.27 -2.91 -6.51
N ARG A 71 -12.73 -4.14 -6.43
CA ARG A 71 -13.00 -5.14 -5.38
C ARG A 71 -12.09 -4.95 -4.16
N ASP A 72 -12.56 -5.43 -3.02
CA ASP A 72 -11.91 -5.32 -1.70
C ASP A 72 -11.46 -6.67 -1.11
N ASP A 73 -11.64 -7.75 -1.86
CA ASP A 73 -11.33 -9.13 -1.48
C ASP A 73 -10.20 -9.73 -2.36
N VAL A 74 -9.19 -8.92 -2.73
CA VAL A 74 -8.07 -9.38 -3.56
C VAL A 74 -7.24 -10.43 -2.80
N PRO A 75 -6.95 -11.61 -3.38
CA PRO A 75 -6.14 -12.63 -2.72
C PRO A 75 -4.68 -12.21 -2.53
N LEU A 76 -4.05 -12.70 -1.44
CA LEU A 76 -2.65 -12.40 -1.10
C LEU A 76 -1.66 -12.70 -2.25
N ASP A 77 -1.85 -13.81 -2.96
CA ASP A 77 -0.94 -14.19 -4.06
C ASP A 77 -1.00 -13.20 -5.23
N GLU A 78 -2.17 -12.59 -5.48
CA GLU A 78 -2.31 -11.51 -6.47
C GLU A 78 -1.61 -10.23 -6.00
N ILE A 79 -1.69 -9.90 -4.70
CA ILE A 79 -0.95 -8.78 -4.09
C ILE A 79 0.56 -8.99 -4.23
N ILE A 80 1.08 -10.17 -3.89
CA ILE A 80 2.51 -10.51 -4.00
C ILE A 80 2.99 -10.33 -5.45
N LYS A 81 2.20 -10.83 -6.41
CA LYS A 81 2.51 -10.71 -7.83
C LYS A 81 2.53 -9.25 -8.28
N ALA A 82 1.55 -8.44 -7.87
CA ALA A 82 1.48 -7.02 -8.21
C ALA A 82 2.68 -6.24 -7.66
N PHE A 83 3.01 -6.43 -6.37
CA PHE A 83 4.18 -5.80 -5.74
C PHE A 83 5.49 -6.20 -6.43
N SER A 84 5.64 -7.48 -6.78
CA SER A 84 6.83 -7.98 -7.46
C SER A 84 7.00 -7.38 -8.87
N LEU A 85 5.91 -7.20 -9.60
CA LEU A 85 5.90 -6.53 -10.91
C LEU A 85 6.22 -5.03 -10.78
N TYR A 86 5.60 -4.36 -9.81
CA TYR A 86 5.86 -2.96 -9.52
C TYR A 86 7.33 -2.73 -9.14
N ALA A 87 7.90 -3.60 -8.29
CA ALA A 87 9.29 -3.52 -7.83
C ALA A 87 10.30 -3.56 -8.98
N ARG A 88 10.00 -4.32 -10.05
CA ARG A 88 10.86 -4.44 -11.24
C ARG A 88 10.56 -3.39 -12.32
N GLY A 89 9.64 -2.46 -12.08
CA GLY A 89 9.21 -1.45 -13.05
C GLY A 89 8.42 -2.02 -14.23
N ASP A 90 7.77 -3.17 -14.04
CA ASP A 90 6.93 -3.81 -15.06
C ASP A 90 5.48 -3.39 -14.87
N ASP A 91 4.89 -2.75 -15.87
CA ASP A 91 3.54 -2.21 -15.81
C ASP A 91 2.42 -3.25 -15.93
N GLY A 92 2.76 -4.54 -16.13
CA GLY A 92 1.82 -5.65 -16.26
C GLY A 92 0.94 -5.91 -15.03
N TRP A 93 1.18 -5.25 -13.88
CA TRP A 93 0.26 -5.25 -12.74
C TRP A 93 -1.00 -4.42 -13.00
N ARG A 94 -0.94 -3.37 -13.85
CA ARG A 94 -2.10 -2.50 -14.12
C ARG A 94 -3.24 -3.25 -14.79
N SER A 95 -2.94 -4.20 -15.68
CA SER A 95 -3.96 -4.98 -16.39
C SER A 95 -4.50 -6.17 -15.61
N GLN A 96 -4.00 -6.45 -14.40
CA GLN A 96 -4.47 -7.55 -13.57
C GLN A 96 -5.71 -7.21 -12.75
N PHE A 97 -6.05 -5.93 -12.64
CA PHE A 97 -7.14 -5.46 -11.80
C PHE A 97 -7.96 -4.39 -12.50
N ASP A 98 -9.23 -4.28 -12.12
CA ASP A 98 -10.06 -3.13 -12.43
C ASP A 98 -9.84 -2.03 -11.41
N TRP A 99 -9.48 -0.84 -11.89
CA TRP A 99 -9.14 0.30 -11.04
C TRP A 99 -10.22 1.36 -11.04
N LYS A 100 -10.43 1.97 -9.88
CA LYS A 100 -11.25 3.17 -9.72
C LYS A 100 -10.42 4.27 -9.05
N PRO A 101 -10.62 5.55 -9.40
CA PRO A 101 -10.02 6.65 -8.66
C PRO A 101 -10.37 6.54 -7.18
N LEU A 102 -9.40 6.78 -6.31
CA LEU A 102 -9.62 6.83 -4.88
C LEU A 102 -10.23 8.19 -4.51
N ASP A 103 -11.49 8.16 -4.08
CA ASP A 103 -12.17 9.35 -3.59
C ASP A 103 -12.09 9.41 -2.06
N VAL A 104 -11.00 10.01 -1.57
CA VAL A 104 -10.75 10.21 -0.13
C VAL A 104 -11.80 11.10 0.54
N THR A 105 -12.42 12.03 -0.19
CA THR A 105 -13.47 12.90 0.36
C THR A 105 -14.76 12.14 0.66
N ARG A 106 -15.04 11.08 -0.10
CA ARG A 106 -16.20 10.21 0.12
C ARG A 106 -15.96 9.22 1.25
N LEU A 107 -14.73 8.73 1.43
CA LEU A 107 -14.36 7.81 2.51
C LEU A 107 -14.45 8.48 3.89
N ALA A 108 -14.05 9.75 4.01
CA ALA A 108 -14.16 10.53 5.25
C ALA A 108 -15.61 10.74 5.76
N ARG A 109 -16.64 10.49 4.92
CA ARG A 109 -18.06 10.71 5.25
C ARG A 109 -18.82 9.44 5.68
N ARG A 110 -18.19 8.26 5.69
CA ARG A 110 -18.85 6.99 6.07
C ARG A 110 -18.60 6.66 7.54
N PRO A 111 -19.62 6.66 8.43
CA PRO A 111 -19.47 6.15 9.79
C PRO A 111 -19.13 4.65 9.73
N GLY A 112 -18.00 4.25 10.33
CA GLY A 112 -17.49 2.87 10.32
C GLY A 112 -16.42 2.56 9.26
N ALA A 113 -16.10 3.49 8.34
CA ALA A 113 -15.04 3.33 7.33
C ALA A 113 -13.63 3.71 7.83
N VAL A 114 -13.43 3.77 9.15
CA VAL A 114 -12.20 4.23 9.78
C VAL A 114 -11.00 3.34 9.41
N TRP A 115 -11.23 2.06 9.10
CA TRP A 115 -10.19 1.09 8.75
C TRP A 115 -9.55 1.30 7.37
N ILE A 116 -10.21 2.03 6.44
CA ILE A 116 -9.70 2.24 5.07
C ILE A 116 -8.81 3.50 4.98
N LEU A 117 -8.82 4.37 6.00
CA LEU A 117 -8.24 5.72 5.91
C LEU A 117 -6.78 5.85 6.38
N LEU A 118 -6.22 4.85 7.05
CA LEU A 118 -4.99 5.06 7.83
C LEU A 118 -3.64 5.08 7.08
N PRO A 119 -3.46 4.54 5.86
CA PRO A 119 -2.16 4.66 5.22
C PRO A 119 -1.93 6.02 4.52
N ILE A 120 -3.01 6.76 4.20
CA ILE A 120 -2.93 8.00 3.41
C ILE A 120 -2.43 9.18 4.27
N LEU A 121 -2.72 9.18 5.58
CA LEU A 121 -2.23 10.20 6.51
C LEU A 121 -0.81 9.93 7.05
N GLY A 122 -0.31 8.69 6.98
CA GLY A 122 0.96 8.29 7.58
C GLY A 122 2.23 8.77 6.87
N ILE A 123 2.17 9.01 5.55
CA ILE A 123 3.35 9.39 4.76
C ILE A 123 3.82 10.83 5.06
N LEU A 124 2.90 11.74 5.44
CA LEU A 124 3.28 13.08 5.91
C LEU A 124 3.92 13.04 7.30
N ALA A 125 3.48 12.17 8.20
CA ALA A 125 4.00 12.12 9.56
C ALA A 125 5.39 11.47 9.65
N ALA A 126 5.61 10.34 8.97
CA ALA A 126 6.88 9.60 9.10
C ALA A 126 8.09 10.35 8.52
N TRP A 127 7.94 11.06 7.39
CA TRP A 127 9.02 11.89 6.83
C TRP A 127 9.29 13.15 7.66
N VAL A 128 8.26 13.76 8.23
CA VAL A 128 8.43 14.95 9.11
C VAL A 128 9.09 14.55 10.43
N ILE A 129 8.72 13.39 11.00
CA ILE A 129 9.30 12.88 12.25
C ILE A 129 10.77 12.48 12.07
N SER A 130 11.14 11.78 10.99
CA SER A 130 12.54 11.41 10.75
C SER A 130 13.47 12.62 10.54
N LYS A 131 12.94 13.73 9.99
CA LYS A 131 13.66 14.99 9.79
C LYS A 131 13.76 15.86 11.05
N LEU A 132 12.86 15.67 12.03
CA LEU A 132 12.89 16.36 13.32
C LEU A 132 13.79 15.68 14.35
N ILE A 133 13.95 14.36 14.28
CA ILE A 133 14.81 13.58 15.20
C ILE A 133 16.29 13.59 14.76
N SER A 134 16.57 13.84 13.48
CA SER A 134 17.93 13.91 12.93
C SER A 134 18.56 15.32 13.00
N ARG A 135 18.08 16.20 13.88
CA ARG A 135 18.61 17.57 14.11
C ARG A 135 19.11 17.75 15.53
#